data_AF-A0A1Y1CU44-F1
#
_entry.id   AF-A0A1Y1CU44-F1
#
_cell.length_a   1.000
_cell.length_b   1.000
_cell.length_c   1.000
_cell.angle_alpha   90.00
_cell.angle_beta   90.00
_cell.angle_gamma   90.00
#
_symmetry.space_group_name_H-M   'P 1'
#
loop_
_entity.id
_entity.type
_entity.pdbx_description
1 polymer ?
#
loop_
_entity_poly.entity_id
_entity_poly.type
_entity_poly.pdbx_seq_one_letter_code
_entity_poly.pdbx_strand_id
1 'polypeptide(L)'
;MDWQPTYSVIKSDKVNSSWVKVIHNFRPENRLYDDAVFYSVAHSDSVIVETSNGTDFFTAKNWLRANGANGVIQYRYKMNCFSCRTTSVYLSR
;
A
#
# COMPACT_ATOMS: atom_id res chain seq x y z
N MET A 1 17.05 30.77 -8.37
CA MET A 1 16.37 29.68 -7.64
C MET A 1 15.96 28.67 -8.68
N ASP A 2 16.59 27.50 -8.68
CA ASP A 2 16.22 26.43 -9.61
C ASP A 2 15.09 25.62 -9.01
N TRP A 3 14.01 25.45 -9.77
CA TRP A 3 12.90 24.60 -9.38
C TRP A 3 13.40 23.15 -9.26
N GLN A 4 13.11 22.49 -8.14
CA GLN A 4 13.34 21.06 -7.97
C GLN A 4 12.01 20.34 -7.73
N PRO A 5 11.79 19.19 -8.40
CA PRO A 5 10.64 18.36 -8.12
C PRO A 5 10.73 17.79 -6.70
N THR A 6 9.71 18.02 -5.90
CA THR A 6 9.43 17.25 -4.69
C THR A 6 8.92 15.90 -5.14
N TYR A 7 9.78 14.89 -5.22
CA TYR A 7 9.43 13.49 -5.52
C TYR A 7 8.62 12.83 -4.38
N SER A 8 7.77 13.62 -3.71
CA SER A 8 7.06 13.30 -2.48
C SER A 8 5.57 13.40 -2.73
N VAL A 9 4.79 12.44 -2.23
CA VAL A 9 3.34 12.53 -2.28
C VAL A 9 2.86 13.65 -1.37
N ILE A 10 2.12 14.61 -1.92
CA ILE A 10 1.45 15.67 -1.15
C ILE A 10 0.18 15.07 -0.54
N LYS A 11 0.12 15.07 0.79
CA LYS A 11 -0.96 14.47 1.56
C LYS A 11 -1.94 15.55 1.99
N SER A 12 -3.21 15.17 2.16
CA SER A 12 -4.17 16.01 2.90
C SER A 12 -3.71 16.21 4.35
N ASP A 13 -3.71 17.45 4.84
CA ASP A 13 -3.33 17.79 6.22
C ASP A 13 -4.30 17.21 7.26
N LYS A 14 -5.56 17.02 6.88
CA LYS A 14 -6.58 16.39 7.71
C LYS A 14 -7.08 15.10 7.09
N VAL A 15 -7.14 14.07 7.91
CA VAL A 15 -7.85 12.82 7.64
C VAL A 15 -8.77 12.59 8.83
N ASN A 16 -10.07 12.54 8.56
CA ASN A 16 -11.07 12.36 9.61
C ASN A 16 -11.44 10.88 9.72
N SER A 17 -11.72 10.45 10.96
CA SER A 17 -12.24 9.12 11.30
C SER A 17 -11.26 7.95 11.15
N SER A 18 -11.58 6.84 11.83
CA SER A 18 -10.90 5.55 11.68
C SER A 18 -11.54 4.76 10.54
N TRP A 19 -10.72 4.07 9.76
CA TRP A 19 -11.18 3.30 8.61
C TRP A 19 -10.24 2.15 8.29
N VAL A 20 -10.77 1.18 7.54
CA VAL A 20 -10.01 0.05 6.99
C VAL A 20 -10.36 -0.11 5.51
N LYS A 21 -9.35 -0.27 4.67
CA LYS A 21 -9.47 -0.64 3.25
C LYS A 21 -8.66 -1.90 2.98
N VAL A 22 -9.19 -2.78 2.14
CA VAL A 22 -8.48 -3.99 1.69
C VAL A 22 -8.37 -3.97 0.18
N ILE A 23 -7.16 -4.16 -0.33
CA ILE A 23 -6.87 -4.35 -1.75
C ILE A 23 -6.61 -5.83 -1.95
N HIS A 24 -7.58 -6.54 -2.52
CA HIS A 24 -7.40 -7.93 -2.90
C HIS A 24 -6.66 -8.03 -4.24
N ASN A 25 -5.90 -9.13 -4.40
CA ASN A 25 -5.18 -9.42 -5.63
C ASN A 25 -4.30 -8.23 -6.07
N PHE A 26 -3.58 -7.64 -5.11
CA PHE A 26 -2.71 -6.50 -5.33
C PHE A 26 -1.68 -6.81 -6.43
N ARG A 27 -1.54 -5.87 -7.37
CA ARG A 27 -0.61 -5.94 -8.50
C ARG A 27 0.06 -4.59 -8.68
N PRO A 28 1.38 -4.47 -8.47
CA PRO A 28 2.07 -3.19 -8.56
C PRO A 28 2.06 -2.61 -9.98
N GLU A 29 1.91 -3.45 -11.02
CA GLU A 29 1.84 -2.99 -12.42
C GLU A 29 0.44 -2.47 -12.80
N ASN A 30 -0.56 -2.63 -11.93
CA ASN A 30 -1.91 -2.19 -12.24
C ASN A 30 -1.97 -0.65 -12.26
N ARG A 31 -2.11 -0.09 -13.46
CA ARG A 31 -2.27 1.35 -13.68
C ARG A 31 -3.69 1.87 -13.44
N LEU A 32 -4.63 0.99 -13.12
CA LEU A 32 -6.06 1.30 -12.98
C LEU A 32 -6.54 1.38 -11.52
N TYR A 33 -5.62 1.62 -10.57
CA TYR A 33 -6.05 1.91 -9.21
C TYR A 33 -6.81 3.23 -9.15
N ASP A 34 -7.91 3.25 -8.39
CA ASP A 34 -8.69 4.45 -8.15
C ASP A 34 -7.97 5.42 -7.20
N ASP A 35 -8.41 6.66 -7.20
CA ASP A 35 -7.95 7.72 -6.29
C ASP A 35 -8.07 7.31 -4.82
N ALA A 36 -9.12 6.57 -4.46
CA ALA A 36 -9.32 6.05 -3.11
C ALA A 36 -8.23 5.08 -2.66
N VAL A 37 -7.61 4.31 -3.56
CA VAL A 37 -6.44 3.47 -3.24
C VAL A 37 -5.25 4.36 -2.89
N PHE A 38 -4.94 5.36 -3.72
CA PHE A 38 -3.81 6.26 -3.46
C PHE A 38 -4.02 7.08 -2.18
N TYR A 39 -5.25 7.55 -1.94
CA TYR A 39 -5.61 8.19 -0.68
C TYR A 39 -5.34 7.28 0.51
N SER A 40 -5.85 6.04 0.49
CA SER A 40 -5.62 5.11 1.59
C SER A 40 -4.14 4.79 1.79
N VAL A 41 -3.36 4.60 0.72
CA VAL A 41 -1.90 4.35 0.82
C VAL A 41 -1.18 5.53 1.46
N ALA A 42 -1.49 6.76 1.05
CA ALA A 42 -0.88 7.95 1.60
C ALA A 42 -1.28 8.23 3.05
N HIS A 43 -2.49 7.83 3.46
CA HIS A 43 -3.08 8.19 4.74
C HIS A 43 -3.19 7.05 5.77
N SER A 44 -2.71 5.85 5.45
CA SER A 44 -2.63 4.77 6.44
C SER A 44 -1.47 4.96 7.42
N ASP A 45 -1.78 4.80 8.71
CA ASP A 45 -0.78 4.76 9.78
C ASP A 45 -0.22 3.33 9.95
N SER A 46 -1.02 2.32 9.58
CA SER A 46 -0.63 0.91 9.56
C SER A 46 -1.05 0.23 8.26
N VAL A 47 -0.13 -0.56 7.70
CA VAL A 47 -0.32 -1.34 6.49
C VAL A 47 0.11 -2.77 6.75
N ILE A 48 -0.72 -3.74 6.38
CA ILE A 48 -0.39 -5.16 6.43
C ILE A 48 -0.39 -5.70 5.02
N VAL A 49 0.74 -6.24 4.60
CA VAL A 49 0.88 -6.96 3.34
C VAL A 49 0.82 -8.44 3.64
N GLU A 50 -0.29 -9.04 3.24
CA GLU A 50 -0.53 -10.47 3.39
C GLU A 50 -0.17 -11.19 2.10
N THR A 51 0.87 -12.01 2.14
CA THR A 51 1.34 -12.80 1.00
C THR A 51 2.10 -14.04 1.47
N SER A 52 2.39 -14.95 0.56
CA SER A 52 2.97 -16.25 0.88
C SER A 52 4.48 -16.33 0.72
N ASN A 53 5.12 -15.27 0.20
CA ASN A 53 6.57 -15.21 0.04
C ASN A 53 7.13 -13.80 0.28
N GLY A 54 8.42 -13.72 0.63
CA GLY A 54 9.09 -12.46 0.93
C GLY A 54 9.28 -11.55 -0.30
N THR A 55 9.43 -12.11 -1.50
CA THR A 55 9.63 -11.33 -2.73
C THR A 55 8.43 -10.45 -3.04
N ASP A 56 7.22 -11.01 -2.95
CA ASP A 56 5.97 -10.29 -3.14
C ASP A 56 5.76 -9.22 -2.05
N PHE A 57 6.18 -9.54 -0.82
CA PHE A 57 6.14 -8.58 0.29
C PHE A 57 7.02 -7.35 -0.01
N PHE A 58 8.28 -7.55 -0.40
CA PHE A 58 9.19 -6.44 -0.70
C PHE A 58 8.75 -5.67 -1.95
N THR A 59 8.22 -6.35 -2.96
CA THR A 59 7.65 -5.72 -4.15
C THR A 59 6.48 -4.81 -3.78
N ALA A 60 5.51 -5.30 -3.01
CA ALA A 60 4.38 -4.50 -2.55
C ALA A 60 4.83 -3.35 -1.64
N LYS A 61 5.76 -3.60 -0.71
CA LYS A 61 6.32 -2.58 0.20
C LYS A 61 6.97 -1.44 -0.59
N ASN A 62 7.76 -1.75 -1.62
CA ASN A 62 8.42 -0.74 -2.44
C ASN A 62 7.40 0.11 -3.22
N TRP A 63 6.38 -0.54 -3.81
CA TRP A 63 5.30 0.17 -4.48
C TRP A 63 4.53 1.08 -3.51
N LEU A 64 4.20 0.59 -2.31
CA LEU A 64 3.50 1.38 -1.28
C LEU A 64 4.32 2.61 -0.87
N ARG A 65 5.62 2.46 -0.64
CA ARG A 65 6.53 3.56 -0.28
C ARG A 65 6.63 4.58 -1.42
N ALA A 66 6.76 4.13 -2.66
CA ALA A 66 6.80 5.00 -3.84
C ALA A 66 5.50 5.79 -4.03
N ASN A 67 4.36 5.25 -3.57
CA ASN A 67 3.05 5.88 -3.64
C ASN A 67 2.62 6.56 -2.33
N GLY A 68 3.57 6.86 -1.44
CA GLY A 68 3.34 7.75 -0.30
C GLY A 68 3.02 7.07 1.03
N ALA A 69 3.10 5.75 1.15
CA ALA A 69 2.94 5.08 2.44
C ALA A 69 4.07 5.49 3.41
N ASN A 70 3.72 6.17 4.49
CA ASN A 70 4.69 6.56 5.54
C ASN A 70 4.58 5.70 6.80
N GLY A 71 3.41 5.12 7.06
CA GLY A 71 3.14 4.28 8.22
C GLY A 71 3.96 2.98 8.30
N VAL A 72 3.68 2.19 9.34
CA VAL A 72 4.32 0.88 9.52
C VAL A 72 3.80 -0.10 8.48
N ILE A 73 4.69 -0.78 7.77
CA ILE A 73 4.33 -1.82 6.78
C ILE A 73 4.78 -3.16 7.32
N GLN A 74 3.82 -4.02 7.69
CA GLN A 74 4.05 -5.31 8.30
C GLN A 74 3.79 -6.44 7.30
N TYR A 75 4.55 -7.53 7.46
CA TYR A 75 4.33 -8.76 6.72
C TYR A 75 3.37 -9.67 7.49
N ARG A 76 2.38 -10.23 6.79
CA ARG A 76 1.53 -11.31 7.30
C ARG A 76 1.66 -12.51 6.36
N TYR A 77 2.04 -13.65 6.90
CA TYR A 77 2.11 -14.87 6.11
C TYR A 77 0.71 -15.32 5.71
N LYS A 78 0.52 -15.54 4.41
CA LYS A 78 -0.65 -16.19 3.84
C LYS A 78 -0.33 -17.65 3.56
N MET A 79 -1.08 -18.56 4.17
CA MET A 79 -0.89 -19.99 3.91
C MET A 79 -1.09 -20.28 2.42
N ASN A 80 -0.08 -20.89 1.81
CA ASN A 80 -0.10 -21.25 0.40
C ASN A 80 -1.21 -22.28 0.11
N CYS A 81 -2.21 -21.90 -0.70
CA CYS A 81 -2.94 -22.85 -1.53
C CYS A 81 -2.59 -22.64 -3.01
N PHE A 82 -2.56 -23.74 -3.77
CA PHE A 82 -2.05 -23.80 -5.14
C PHE A 82 -2.67 -22.76 -6.08
N SER A 83 -3.95 -22.42 -5.89
CA SER A 83 -4.71 -21.43 -6.66
C SER A 83 -4.86 -20.06 -5.99
N CYS A 84 -4.27 -19.84 -4.82
CA CYS A 84 -4.54 -18.67 -3.97
C CYS A 84 -3.32 -17.77 -3.75
N ARG A 85 -2.30 -17.89 -4.60
CA ARG A 85 -1.09 -17.06 -4.55
C ARG A 85 -1.45 -15.62 -4.95
N THR A 86 -1.96 -14.88 -3.97
CA THR A 86 -2.40 -13.50 -4.14
C THR A 86 -1.95 -12.68 -2.95
N THR A 87 -1.47 -11.48 -3.25
CA THR A 87 -1.12 -10.50 -2.24
C THR A 87 -2.37 -9.70 -1.90
N SER A 88 -2.70 -9.60 -0.61
CA SER A 88 -3.71 -8.68 -0.10
C SER A 88 -3.02 -7.55 0.68
N VAL A 89 -3.47 -6.32 0.51
CA VAL A 89 -2.97 -5.18 1.29
C VAL A 89 -4.09 -4.62 2.14
N TYR A 90 -3.89 -4.62 3.45
CA TYR A 90 -4.79 -4.03 4.43
C TYR A 90 -4.23 -2.68 4.83
N LEU A 91 -5.05 -1.65 4.74
CA LEU A 91 -4.73 -0.25 4.98
C LEU A 91 -5.64 0.23 6.10
N SER A 92 -5.09 0.77 7.17
CA SER A 92 -5.89 1.28 8.28
C SER A 92 -5.41 2.62 8.80
N ARG A 93 -6.36 3.37 9.35
CA ARG A 93 -6.15 4.60 10.11
C ARG A 93 -7.09 4.62 11.31
#